data_AF-A0A5B2Z2F3-F1
#
_entry.id   AF-A0A5B2Z2F3-F1
#
_cell.length_a   1.000
_cell.length_b   1.000
_cell.length_c   1.000
_cell.angle_alpha   90.00
_cell.angle_beta   90.00
_cell.angle_gamma   90.00
#
_symmetry.space_group_name_H-M   'P 1'
#
loop_
_entity.id
_entity.type
_entity.pdbx_description
1 polymer ?
#
loop_
_entity_poly.entity_id
_entity_poly.type
_entity_poly.pdbx_seq_one_letter_code
_entity_poly.pdbx_strand_id
1 'polypeptide(L)'
;MTLTKKKFRYIAIYIPDDSLSHRNLIINRISDRFVDLFGTIYYSSSRNRIIKSSQLNSNILVLKCSLDTISEMILSIYSIKEDLIIISISGSLKQLKIRSNDFLGQIAMIFGSVNSDRIKST
;
A
#
# COMPACT_ATOMS: atom_id res chain seq x y z
N MET A 1 35.48 2.01 -6.78
CA MET A 1 34.27 1.77 -5.96
C MET A 1 33.07 2.41 -6.66
N THR A 2 32.25 1.63 -7.34
CA THR A 2 30.98 2.13 -7.89
C THR A 2 30.00 2.26 -6.74
N LEU A 3 29.59 3.50 -6.42
CA LEU A 3 28.47 3.78 -5.51
C LEU A 3 27.21 3.10 -6.08
N THR A 4 26.92 1.88 -5.65
CA THR A 4 25.70 1.18 -6.01
C THR A 4 24.51 1.95 -5.45
N LYS A 5 23.75 2.61 -6.34
CA LYS A 5 22.50 3.27 -5.95
C LYS A 5 21.62 2.24 -5.24
N LYS A 6 21.25 2.54 -3.99
CA LYS A 6 20.30 1.71 -3.23
C LYS A 6 19.01 1.59 -4.01
N LYS A 7 18.61 0.36 -4.30
CA LYS A 7 17.40 0.04 -5.06
C LYS A 7 16.21 -0.01 -4.10
N PHE A 8 15.11 0.59 -4.51
CA PHE A 8 13.88 0.64 -3.72
C PHE A 8 12.71 0.08 -4.51
N ARG A 9 11.66 -0.27 -3.77
CA ARG A 9 10.36 -0.63 -4.30
C ARG A 9 9.28 0.17 -3.57
N TYR A 10 8.22 0.43 -4.31
CA TYR A 10 7.02 1.07 -3.82
C TYR A 10 5.90 0.06 -3.88
N ILE A 11 5.09 0.01 -2.83
CA ILE A 11 3.95 -0.88 -2.64
C ILE A 11 2.73 0.02 -2.50
N ALA A 12 1.73 -0.16 -3.35
CA ALA A 12 0.44 0.49 -3.24
C ALA A 12 -0.53 -0.46 -2.55
N ILE A 13 -1.16 0.02 -1.48
CA ILE A 13 -2.09 -0.72 -0.63
C ILE A 13 -3.41 0.04 -0.63
N TYR A 14 -4.48 -0.62 -1.04
CA TYR A 14 -5.84 -0.12 -0.91
C TYR A 14 -6.35 -0.37 0.51
N ILE A 15 -6.91 0.66 1.11
CA ILE A 15 -7.57 0.63 2.42
C ILE A 15 -9.04 1.01 2.21
N PRO A 16 -10.01 0.12 2.47
CA PRO A 16 -11.43 0.40 2.27
C PRO A 16 -11.94 1.56 3.13
N ASP A 17 -11.58 1.59 4.42
CA ASP A 17 -11.82 2.71 5.34
C ASP A 17 -10.60 3.64 5.37
N ASP A 18 -10.75 4.85 4.81
CA ASP A 18 -9.66 5.81 4.76
C ASP A 18 -9.73 6.90 5.84
N SER A 19 -10.42 6.64 6.95
CA SER A 19 -10.29 7.53 8.11
C SER A 19 -8.81 7.66 8.51
N LEU A 20 -8.36 8.90 8.71
CA LEU A 20 -6.94 9.19 8.94
C LEU A 20 -6.39 8.46 10.18
N SER A 21 -7.25 8.28 11.19
CA SER A 21 -6.97 7.47 12.39
C SER A 21 -6.74 6.00 12.06
N HIS A 22 -7.59 5.40 11.23
CA HIS A 22 -7.46 4.00 10.82
C HIS A 22 -6.20 3.78 9.96
N ARG A 23 -5.89 4.70 9.05
CA ARG A 23 -4.65 4.68 8.26
C ARG A 23 -3.40 4.67 9.14
N ASN A 24 -3.33 5.58 10.12
CA ASN A 24 -2.19 5.63 11.04
C ASN A 24 -2.07 4.35 11.87
N LEU A 25 -3.21 3.78 12.30
CA LEU A 25 -3.24 2.51 13.00
C LEU A 25 -2.68 1.38 12.13
N ILE A 26 -3.09 1.27 10.87
CA ILE A 26 -2.58 0.25 9.92
C ILE A 26 -1.07 0.37 9.75
N ILE A 27 -0.56 1.58 9.55
CA ILE A 27 0.88 1.82 9.38
C ILE A 27 1.65 1.32 10.61
N ASN A 28 1.18 1.66 11.80
CA ASN A 28 1.81 1.23 13.05
C ASN A 28 1.76 -0.30 13.15
N ARG A 29 0.60 -0.93 12.89
CA ARG A 29 0.46 -2.39 12.89
C ARG A 29 1.39 -3.09 11.90
N ILE A 30 1.56 -2.56 10.68
CA ILE A 30 2.51 -3.12 9.69
C ILE A 30 3.94 -3.03 10.24
N SER A 31 4.28 -1.90 10.85
CA SER A 31 5.62 -1.65 11.39
C SER A 31 5.93 -2.57 12.58
N ASP A 32 5.02 -2.63 13.54
CA ASP A 32 5.08 -3.51 14.71
C ASP A 32 5.18 -4.97 14.25
N ARG A 33 4.35 -5.37 13.29
CA ARG A 33 4.38 -6.74 12.78
C ARG A 33 5.68 -7.09 12.07
N PHE A 34 6.27 -6.15 11.34
CA PHE A 34 7.59 -6.35 10.75
C PHE A 34 8.64 -6.57 11.83
N VAL A 35 8.63 -5.73 12.88
CA VAL A 35 9.56 -5.86 14.00
C VAL A 35 9.36 -7.19 14.73
N ASP A 36 8.13 -7.63 14.95
CA ASP A 36 7.84 -8.92 15.59
C ASP A 36 8.37 -10.11 14.79
N LEU A 37 8.28 -10.06 13.46
CA LEU A 37 8.66 -11.16 12.59
C LEU A 37 10.15 -11.21 12.27
N PHE A 38 10.80 -10.05 12.12
CA PHE A 38 12.16 -9.95 11.56
C PHE A 38 13.14 -9.16 12.44
N GLY A 39 12.66 -8.56 13.53
CA GLY A 39 13.46 -7.80 14.48
C GLY A 39 13.73 -6.34 14.10
N THR A 40 14.01 -5.53 15.11
CA THR A 40 14.19 -4.08 15.00
C THR A 40 15.39 -3.67 14.14
N ILE A 41 16.47 -4.45 14.15
CA ILE A 41 17.67 -4.17 13.35
C ILE A 41 17.33 -4.26 11.85
N TYR A 42 16.59 -5.29 11.47
CA TYR A 42 16.20 -5.52 10.08
C TYR A 42 15.13 -4.51 9.64
N TYR A 43 14.20 -4.17 10.53
CA TYR A 43 13.25 -3.08 10.29
C TYR A 43 13.97 -1.75 10.03
N SER A 44 15.00 -1.42 10.81
CA SER A 44 15.76 -0.17 10.63
C SER A 44 16.54 -0.15 9.32
N SER A 45 17.10 -1.28 8.90
CA SER A 45 17.89 -1.39 7.66
C SER A 45 17.04 -1.36 6.39
N SER A 46 15.77 -1.79 6.48
CA SER A 46 14.79 -1.84 5.37
C SER A 46 14.38 -0.47 4.82
N ARG A 47 14.64 0.62 5.55
CA ARG A 47 14.36 2.01 5.16
C ARG A 47 12.89 2.24 4.79
N ASN A 48 11.99 1.59 5.51
CA ASN A 48 10.55 1.73 5.32
C ASN A 48 10.10 3.18 5.51
N ARG A 49 9.32 3.70 4.56
CA ARG A 49 8.76 5.05 4.61
C ARG A 49 7.40 5.11 3.94
N ILE A 50 6.47 5.85 4.52
CA ILE A 50 5.23 6.22 3.85
C ILE A 50 5.52 7.33 2.84
N ILE A 51 4.99 7.18 1.63
CA ILE A 51 5.03 8.23 0.62
C ILE A 51 3.66 8.93 0.62
N LYS A 52 3.63 10.16 1.14
CA LYS A 52 2.48 11.03 0.93
C LYS A 52 2.44 11.45 -0.54
N SER A 53 1.36 11.13 -1.25
CA SER A 53 1.14 11.64 -2.60
C SER A 53 -0.21 12.32 -2.67
N SER A 54 -0.21 13.63 -2.85
CA SER A 54 -1.43 14.45 -3.06
C SER A 54 -2.22 14.06 -4.31
N GLN A 55 -1.62 13.29 -5.22
CA GLN A 55 -2.23 12.85 -6.47
C GLN A 55 -2.84 11.45 -6.40
N LEU A 56 -2.67 10.73 -5.28
CA LEU A 56 -3.31 9.44 -5.08
C LEU A 56 -4.60 9.65 -4.30
N ASN A 57 -5.63 8.87 -4.66
CA ASN A 57 -6.87 8.84 -3.90
C ASN A 57 -6.55 8.58 -2.43
N SER A 58 -7.34 9.22 -1.57
CA SER A 58 -7.16 9.15 -0.13
C SER A 58 -7.09 7.67 0.29
N ASN A 59 -7.93 6.76 -0.23
CA ASN A 59 -7.94 5.32 0.09
C ASN A 59 -6.69 4.50 -0.30
N ILE A 60 -5.64 5.11 -0.86
CA ILE A 60 -4.40 4.42 -1.20
C ILE A 60 -3.27 4.84 -0.27
N LEU A 61 -2.65 3.85 0.37
CA LEU A 61 -1.41 3.98 1.11
C LEU A 61 -0.24 3.53 0.23
N VAL A 62 0.80 4.36 0.15
CA VAL A 62 2.05 3.99 -0.54
C VAL A 62 3.17 3.82 0.46
N LEU A 63 3.74 2.62 0.50
CA LEU A 63 4.93 2.30 1.26
C LEU A 63 6.13 2.18 0.33
N LYS A 64 7.25 2.76 0.76
CA LYS A 64 8.56 2.57 0.14
C LYS A 64 9.40 1.69 1.05
N CYS A 65 10.02 0.66 0.49
CA CYS A 65 10.99 -0.20 1.19
C CYS A 65 12.22 -0.45 0.32
N SER A 66 13.30 -0.97 0.94
CA SER A 66 14.43 -1.51 0.20
C SER A 66 13.95 -2.65 -0.72
N LEU A 67 14.61 -2.82 -1.87
CA LEU A 67 14.34 -3.97 -2.74
C LEU A 67 14.60 -5.28 -2.01
N ASP A 68 15.64 -5.32 -1.19
CA ASP A 68 16.10 -6.54 -0.51
C ASP A 68 15.16 -6.99 0.60
N THR A 69 14.30 -6.10 1.11
CA THR A 69 13.39 -6.36 2.24
C THR A 69 11.92 -6.38 1.82
N ILE A 70 11.65 -6.53 0.52
CA ILE A 70 10.29 -6.42 0.00
C ILE A 70 9.42 -7.60 0.42
N SER A 71 9.98 -8.81 0.43
CA SER A 71 9.24 -10.03 0.78
C SER A 71 8.77 -9.97 2.22
N GLU A 72 9.64 -9.52 3.12
CA GLU A 72 9.37 -9.33 4.54
C GLU A 72 8.32 -8.26 4.79
N MET A 73 8.36 -7.17 4.01
CA MET A 73 7.31 -6.15 4.05
C MET A 73 5.95 -6.72 3.63
N ILE A 74 5.90 -7.50 2.54
CA ILE A 74 4.65 -8.14 2.08
C ILE A 74 4.12 -9.12 3.14
N LEU A 75 4.99 -9.94 3.73
CA LEU A 75 4.61 -10.88 4.80
C LEU A 75 4.07 -10.14 6.02
N SER A 76 4.66 -9.00 6.38
CA SER A 76 4.20 -8.16 7.48
C SER A 76 2.81 -7.57 7.21
N ILE A 77 2.59 -7.05 5.99
CA ILE A 77 1.28 -6.54 5.54
C ILE A 77 0.24 -7.65 5.52
N TYR A 78 0.57 -8.84 5.03
CA TYR A 78 -0.36 -9.96 4.99
C TYR A 78 -0.74 -10.43 6.41
N SER A 79 0.18 -10.32 7.37
CA SER A 79 0.01 -10.86 8.71
C SER A 79 -0.82 -10.00 9.67
N ILE A 80 -1.16 -8.75 9.33
CA ILE A 80 -1.90 -7.87 10.25
C ILE A 80 -3.40 -8.16 10.32
N LYS A 81 -3.90 -9.10 9.52
CA LYS A 81 -5.33 -9.54 9.50
C LYS A 81 -6.32 -8.38 9.35
N GLU A 82 -5.95 -7.38 8.57
CA GLU A 82 -6.80 -6.26 8.18
C GLU A 82 -7.27 -6.45 6.74
N ASP A 83 -8.40 -5.84 6.39
CA ASP A 83 -8.94 -5.86 5.03
C ASP A 83 -8.14 -4.92 4.12
N LEU A 84 -6.95 -5.37 3.73
CA LEU A 84 -6.01 -4.63 2.88
C LEU A 84 -5.79 -5.35 1.57
N ILE A 85 -5.69 -4.60 0.48
CA ILE A 85 -5.37 -5.15 -0.84
C ILE A 85 -4.08 -4.52 -1.35
N ILE A 86 -3.05 -5.34 -1.57
CA ILE A 86 -1.85 -4.90 -2.28
C ILE A 86 -2.21 -4.80 -3.77
N ILE A 87 -2.35 -3.57 -4.26
CA ILE A 87 -2.73 -3.29 -5.65
C ILE A 87 -1.56 -3.58 -6.59
N SER A 88 -0.39 -3.05 -6.25
CA SER A 88 0.78 -3.18 -7.12
C SER A 88 2.09 -2.91 -6.39
N ILE A 89 3.16 -3.44 -6.98
CA ILE A 89 4.53 -3.23 -6.57
C ILE A 89 5.32 -2.71 -7.79
N SER A 90 6.11 -1.65 -7.61
CA SER A 90 6.92 -1.09 -8.69
C SER A 90 8.22 -0.46 -8.19
N GLY A 91 9.23 -0.38 -9.06
CA GLY A 91 10.42 0.45 -8.83
C GLY A 91 10.18 1.94 -9.12
N SER A 92 9.06 2.30 -9.74
CA SER A 92 8.73 3.67 -10.16
C SER A 92 7.39 4.11 -9.58
N LEU A 93 7.39 5.24 -8.87
CA LEU A 93 6.16 5.88 -8.39
C LEU A 93 5.20 6.22 -9.55
N LYS A 94 5.73 6.58 -10.73
CA LYS A 94 4.89 6.90 -11.90
C LYS A 94 4.09 5.67 -12.34
N GLN A 95 4.75 4.51 -12.46
CA GLN A 95 4.08 3.26 -12.83
C GLN A 95 3.13 2.78 -11.74
N LEU A 96 3.52 2.92 -10.47
CA LEU A 96 2.67 2.58 -9.33
C LEU A 96 1.35 3.38 -9.36
N LYS A 97 1.43 4.69 -9.63
CA LYS A 97 0.26 5.58 -9.72
C LYS A 97 -0.69 5.18 -10.84
N ILE A 98 -0.16 4.88 -12.03
CA ILE A 98 -0.98 4.44 -13.18
C ILE A 98 -1.79 3.20 -12.78
N ARG A 99 -1.11 2.15 -12.30
CA ARG A 99 -1.77 0.91 -11.87
C ARG A 99 -2.78 1.10 -10.73
N SER A 100 -2.46 2.00 -9.81
CA SER A 100 -3.34 2.36 -8.69
C SER A 100 -4.63 3.03 -9.18
N ASN A 101 -4.52 3.95 -10.14
CA ASN A 101 -5.68 4.62 -10.72
C ASN A 101 -6.52 3.67 -11.58
N ASP A 102 -5.88 2.78 -12.34
CA ASP A 102 -6.57 1.76 -13.14
C ASP A 102 -7.41 0.83 -12.23
N PHE A 103 -6.85 0.40 -11.10
CA PHE A 103 -7.56 -0.39 -10.10
C PHE A 103 -8.76 0.37 -9.53
N LEU A 104 -8.59 1.63 -9.13
CA LEU A 104 -9.71 2.45 -8.63
C LEU A 104 -10.80 2.66 -9.67
N GLY A 105 -10.42 2.83 -10.95
CA GLY A 105 -11.38 2.91 -12.05
C GLY A 105 -12.22 1.63 -12.18
N GLN A 106 -11.60 0.46 -12.02
CA GLN A 106 -12.31 -0.82 -12.02
C GLN A 106 -13.25 -0.96 -10.83
N ILE A 107 -12.79 -0.62 -9.62
CA ILE A 107 -13.63 -0.60 -8.41
C ILE A 107 -14.81 0.36 -8.59
N ALA A 108 -14.59 1.56 -9.12
CA ALA A 108 -15.66 2.52 -9.38
C ALA A 108 -16.67 2.02 -10.41
N MET A 109 -16.25 1.29 -11.46
CA MET A 109 -17.17 0.68 -12.43
C MET A 109 -18.00 -0.44 -11.79
N ILE A 110 -17.39 -1.28 -10.96
CA ILE A 110 -18.08 -2.40 -10.30
C ILE A 110 -19.06 -1.89 -9.26
N PHE A 111 -18.66 -0.98 -8.38
CA PHE A 111 -19.53 -0.50 -7.29
C PHE A 111 -20.41 0.69 -7.69
N GLY A 112 -20.04 1.44 -8.72
CA GLY A 112 -20.86 2.52 -9.29
C GLY A 112 -22.04 2.00 -10.11
N SER A 113 -21.90 0.86 -10.79
CA SER A 113 -23.02 0.20 -11.50
C SER A 113 -24.04 -0.42 -10.56
N VAL A 114 -23.62 -0.89 -9.38
CA VAL A 114 -24.52 -1.47 -8.36
C VAL A 114 -25.51 -0.44 -7.78
N ASN A 115 -25.18 0.86 -7.82
CA ASN A 115 -26.11 1.92 -7.39
C ASN A 115 -27.10 2.37 -8.48
N SER A 116 -26.82 2.15 -9.78
CA SER A 116 -27.77 2.50 -10.85
C SER A 116 -28.91 1.49 -11.01
N ASP A 117 -28.68 0.22 -10.64
CA ASP A 117 -29.69 -0.84 -10.77
C ASP A 117 -30.72 -0.84 -9.65
N ARG A 118 -30.41 -0.23 -8.49
CA ARG A 118 -31.39 -0.06 -7.40
C ARG A 118 -32.40 1.06 -7.66
N ILE A 119 -32.07 2.04 -8.50
CA ILE A 119 -32.94 3.21 -8.78
C ILE A 119 -34.04 2.87 -9.81
N LYS A 120 -33.94 1.74 -10.53
CA LYS A 120 -34.97 1.30 -11.51
C LYS A 120 -36.04 0.38 -10.94
N SER A 121 -36.12 0.20 -9.62
CA SER A 121 -37.06 -0.72 -8.96
C SER A 121 -38.11 -0.04 -8.06
N THR A 122 -38.24 1.29 -8.15
CA THR A 122 -39.35 2.10 -7.60
C THR A 122 -40.08 2.78 -8.73
#